data_AF-A0A956A5C4-F1
#
_entry.id   AF-A0A956A5C4-F1
#
_cell.length_a   1.000
_cell.length_b   1.000
_cell.length_c   1.000
_cell.angle_alpha   90.00
_cell.angle_beta   90.00
_cell.angle_gamma   90.00
#
_symmetry.space_group_name_H-M   'P 1'
#
loop_
_entity.id
_entity.type
_entity.pdbx_description
1 polymer ?
#
loop_
_entity_poly.entity_id
_entity_poly.type
_entity_poly.pdbx_seq_one_letter_code
_entity_poly.pdbx_strand_id
1 'polypeptide(L)'
;MQCTLVAGVARAADATPVLDAPDAVAPGPGSLTNVSVCALLEGVPAAADPARKLKPFAAAFTALDRAGRDPRRAKAAYDAFARPLARILAEAAKVFHPGGDREVDPRRAQRYLARYVLGRDAVLRMGDEGFEPRPEIATAMTLAACRARAVDEALGASRGLSGGDNAPLRAFAALLLLDEGRADEARELLPDLGEESFLANWVRAELATDPEARLASHRLAGKHLVTPDQETALKAQKARLGLGR
;
A
#
# COMPACT_ATOMS: atom_id res chain seq x y z
N MET A 1 17.24 70.14 42.93
CA MET A 1 17.60 68.75 43.28
C MET A 1 18.16 68.07 42.03
N GLN A 2 19.27 67.35 42.22
CA GLN A 2 20.04 66.44 41.35
C GLN A 2 19.47 66.10 39.96
N CYS A 3 20.24 66.32 38.86
CA CYS A 3 21.17 65.38 38.18
C CYS A 3 20.44 64.14 37.62
N THR A 4 20.46 63.75 36.34
CA THR A 4 21.58 63.62 35.37
C THR A 4 20.95 63.37 33.96
N LEU A 5 21.26 64.11 32.89
CA LEU A 5 22.15 63.75 31.74
C LEU A 5 22.51 62.25 31.63
N VAL A 6 22.40 61.57 30.47
CA VAL A 6 23.32 61.56 29.30
C VAL A 6 22.54 60.89 28.14
N ALA A 7 22.27 61.56 27.01
CA ALA A 7 23.10 61.78 25.81
C ALA A 7 23.41 60.53 24.93
N GLY A 8 22.96 60.62 23.68
CA GLY A 8 23.72 60.20 22.47
C GLY A 8 23.57 58.72 22.08
N VAL A 9 23.56 58.34 20.81
CA VAL A 9 24.23 58.92 19.64
C VAL A 9 23.45 58.54 18.38
N ALA A 10 23.31 59.48 17.46
CA ALA A 10 22.92 59.22 16.08
C ALA A 10 24.13 58.77 15.24
N ARG A 11 23.96 57.77 14.37
CA ARG A 11 24.59 57.62 13.04
C ARG A 11 24.02 56.35 12.39
N ALA A 12 23.21 56.44 11.35
CA ALA A 12 23.54 56.69 9.94
C ALA A 12 24.27 55.52 9.25
N ALA A 13 23.59 55.03 8.20
CA ALA A 13 24.08 54.24 7.06
C ALA A 13 24.58 52.82 7.35
N ASP A 14 23.86 51.79 6.89
CA ASP A 14 24.07 51.25 5.54
C ASP A 14 23.02 50.19 5.18
N ALA A 15 22.77 50.10 3.88
CA ALA A 15 21.84 49.17 3.26
C ALA A 15 22.36 47.72 3.30
N THR A 16 21.52 46.80 3.77
CA THR A 16 21.36 45.47 3.15
C THR A 16 20.03 44.87 3.61
N PRO A 17 19.13 44.44 2.70
CA PRO A 17 17.99 43.64 3.09
C PRO A 17 18.51 42.26 3.53
N VAL A 18 18.32 41.92 4.80
CA VAL A 18 18.53 40.55 5.27
C VAL A 18 17.41 39.70 4.67
N LEU A 19 17.78 38.93 3.66
CA LEU A 19 17.06 37.74 3.22
C LEU A 19 17.13 36.71 4.34
N ASP A 20 16.19 36.75 5.27
CA ASP A 20 15.77 35.54 5.96
C ASP A 20 14.40 35.18 5.40
N ALA A 21 14.46 34.30 4.39
CA ALA A 21 13.29 33.57 3.93
C ALA A 21 12.64 32.93 5.17
N PRO A 22 11.31 33.00 5.33
CA PRO A 22 10.66 32.14 6.30
C PRO A 22 11.12 30.72 5.98
N ASP A 23 11.62 30.01 6.98
CA ASP A 23 11.96 28.59 6.87
C ASP A 23 10.93 27.95 5.96
N ALA A 24 11.39 27.57 4.77
CA ALA A 24 10.55 26.86 3.83
C ALA A 24 10.32 25.52 4.51
N VAL A 25 9.24 25.47 5.31
CA VAL A 25 8.62 24.24 5.76
C VAL A 25 8.52 23.44 4.48
N ALA A 26 9.36 22.41 4.38
CA ALA A 26 9.33 21.48 3.27
C ALA A 26 7.84 21.14 3.08
N PRO A 27 7.31 21.25 1.85
CA PRO A 27 5.88 21.03 1.63
C PRO A 27 5.52 19.74 2.36
N GLY A 28 4.64 19.86 3.37
CA GLY A 28 4.11 18.70 4.05
C GLY A 28 3.55 17.75 2.98
N PRO A 29 3.55 16.43 3.20
CA PRO A 29 3.11 15.47 2.20
C PRO A 29 1.63 15.70 1.89
N GLY A 30 1.34 16.64 1.01
CA GLY A 30 0.07 16.73 0.33
C GLY A 30 0.00 15.49 -0.52
N SER A 31 -1.05 14.67 -0.31
CA SER A 31 -1.55 13.60 -1.18
C SER A 31 -0.56 13.30 -2.29
N LEU A 32 0.32 12.30 -2.07
CA LEU A 32 1.54 12.03 -2.87
C LEU A 32 1.32 12.03 -4.37
N THR A 33 0.07 11.83 -4.78
CA THR A 33 -0.36 11.85 -6.15
C THR A 33 -1.71 12.55 -6.22
N ASN A 34 -1.95 13.36 -7.26
CA ASN A 34 -3.32 13.76 -7.65
C ASN A 34 -4.12 12.53 -8.20
N VAL A 35 -3.81 11.34 -7.70
CA VAL A 35 -4.20 10.02 -8.14
C VAL A 35 -4.64 9.28 -6.89
N SER A 36 -5.69 8.50 -6.97
CA SER A 36 -6.04 7.63 -5.85
C SER A 36 -4.93 6.59 -5.68
N VAL A 37 -4.33 6.49 -4.50
CA VAL A 37 -3.38 5.41 -4.17
C VAL A 37 -3.97 4.05 -4.54
N CYS A 38 -5.26 3.83 -4.29
CA CYS A 38 -5.99 2.62 -4.65
C CYS A 38 -5.95 2.25 -6.15
N ALA A 39 -5.77 3.22 -7.02
CA ALA A 39 -5.68 3.02 -8.48
C ALA A 39 -4.29 2.50 -8.91
N LEU A 40 -3.29 2.58 -8.02
CA LEU A 40 -1.94 2.10 -8.29
C LEU A 40 -1.78 0.60 -8.03
N LEU A 41 -2.70 -0.02 -7.28
CA LEU A 41 -2.59 -1.41 -6.88
C LEU A 41 -2.55 -2.36 -8.09
N GLU A 42 -1.45 -3.12 -8.18
CA GLU A 42 -1.23 -4.15 -9.19
C GLU A 42 -1.90 -5.47 -8.82
N GLY A 43 -2.14 -6.32 -9.82
CA GLY A 43 -2.44 -7.73 -9.57
C GLY A 43 -3.88 -8.03 -9.15
N VAL A 44 -4.83 -7.12 -9.37
CA VAL A 44 -6.25 -7.46 -9.23
C VAL A 44 -6.58 -8.53 -10.27
N PRO A 45 -7.13 -9.68 -9.86
CA PRO A 45 -7.38 -10.79 -10.78
C PRO A 45 -8.26 -10.36 -11.96
N ALA A 46 -7.91 -10.74 -13.18
CA ALA A 46 -8.74 -10.47 -14.36
C ALA A 46 -10.06 -11.27 -14.30
N ALA A 47 -11.08 -10.88 -15.07
CA ALA A 47 -12.40 -11.54 -15.04
C ALA A 47 -12.34 -13.07 -15.30
N ALA A 48 -11.37 -13.53 -16.09
CA ALA A 48 -11.17 -14.94 -16.41
C ALA A 48 -10.43 -15.73 -15.32
N ASP A 49 -9.84 -15.06 -14.34
CA ASP A 49 -8.97 -15.66 -13.33
C ASP A 49 -9.70 -16.74 -12.51
N PRO A 50 -9.10 -17.93 -12.29
CA PRO A 50 -9.70 -18.98 -11.48
C PRO A 50 -10.07 -18.56 -10.04
N ALA A 51 -9.34 -17.63 -9.43
CA ALA A 51 -9.64 -17.10 -8.09
C ALA A 51 -11.03 -16.46 -8.02
N ARG A 52 -11.50 -15.86 -9.12
CA ARG A 52 -12.85 -15.27 -9.22
C ARG A 52 -13.96 -16.30 -9.26
N LYS A 53 -13.66 -17.54 -9.62
CA LYS A 53 -14.63 -18.65 -9.71
C LYS A 53 -14.76 -19.43 -8.41
N LEU A 54 -13.96 -19.09 -7.39
CA LEU A 54 -14.04 -19.73 -6.09
C LEU A 54 -15.38 -19.42 -5.43
N LYS A 55 -16.18 -20.45 -5.19
CA LYS A 55 -17.54 -20.34 -4.63
C LYS A 55 -17.64 -19.41 -3.41
N PRO A 56 -16.70 -19.43 -2.44
CA PRO A 56 -16.75 -18.52 -1.28
C PRO A 56 -16.56 -17.04 -1.62
N PHE A 57 -15.90 -16.72 -2.74
CA PHE A 57 -15.45 -15.36 -3.07
C PHE A 57 -16.07 -14.79 -4.36
N ALA A 58 -16.72 -15.60 -5.19
CA ALA A 58 -17.28 -15.15 -6.48
C ALA A 58 -18.24 -13.95 -6.34
N ALA A 59 -19.10 -13.97 -5.30
CA ALA A 59 -19.99 -12.85 -5.01
C ALA A 59 -19.24 -11.60 -4.53
N ALA A 60 -18.13 -11.76 -3.79
CA ALA A 60 -17.31 -10.65 -3.31
C ALA A 60 -16.57 -9.95 -4.48
N PHE A 61 -16.04 -10.71 -5.44
CA PHE A 61 -15.49 -10.15 -6.68
C PHE A 61 -16.54 -9.38 -7.49
N THR A 62 -17.74 -9.96 -7.63
CA THR A 62 -18.85 -9.26 -8.31
C THR A 62 -19.24 -7.96 -7.59
N ALA A 63 -19.24 -7.97 -6.26
CA ALA A 63 -19.52 -6.78 -5.46
C ALA A 63 -18.41 -5.72 -5.62
N LEU A 64 -17.14 -6.13 -5.66
CA LEU A 64 -16.00 -5.25 -5.88
C LEU A 64 -16.05 -4.58 -7.26
N ASP A 65 -16.36 -5.34 -8.32
CA ASP A 65 -16.51 -4.80 -9.68
C ASP A 65 -17.63 -3.75 -9.73
N ARG A 66 -18.75 -4.01 -9.04
CA ARG A 66 -19.92 -3.10 -8.96
C ARG A 66 -19.75 -1.91 -8.02
N ALA A 67 -18.80 -1.98 -7.10
CA ALA A 67 -18.56 -0.91 -6.14
C ALA A 67 -18.04 0.36 -6.84
N GLY A 68 -17.27 0.21 -7.92
CA GLY A 68 -16.67 1.34 -8.63
C GLY A 68 -15.87 2.21 -7.66
N ARG A 69 -16.24 3.50 -7.56
CA ARG A 69 -15.64 4.49 -6.65
C ARG A 69 -16.47 4.78 -5.38
N ASP A 70 -17.57 4.05 -5.14
CA ASP A 70 -18.44 4.25 -3.98
C ASP A 70 -17.82 3.60 -2.72
N PRO A 71 -17.46 4.39 -1.68
CA PRO A 71 -16.80 3.85 -0.48
C PRO A 71 -17.68 2.89 0.33
N ARG A 72 -19.00 3.11 0.37
CA ARG A 72 -19.92 2.24 1.12
C ARG A 72 -20.05 0.89 0.44
N ARG A 73 -20.14 0.87 -0.88
CA ARG A 73 -20.17 -0.37 -1.66
C ARG A 73 -18.82 -1.09 -1.61
N ALA A 74 -17.71 -0.35 -1.63
CA ALA A 74 -16.38 -0.91 -1.46
C ALA A 74 -16.20 -1.59 -0.10
N LYS A 75 -16.71 -0.97 0.98
CA LYS A 75 -16.71 -1.57 2.32
C LYS A 75 -17.55 -2.85 2.37
N ALA A 76 -18.74 -2.83 1.77
CA ALA A 76 -19.57 -4.04 1.66
C ALA A 76 -18.87 -5.16 0.87
N ALA A 77 -18.12 -4.82 -0.18
CA ALA A 77 -17.31 -5.79 -0.91
C ALA A 77 -16.15 -6.35 -0.07
N TYR A 78 -15.44 -5.49 0.68
CA TYR A 78 -14.40 -5.93 1.63
C TYR A 78 -14.97 -6.90 2.68
N ASP A 79 -16.08 -6.55 3.32
CA ASP A 79 -16.72 -7.40 4.33
C ASP A 79 -17.17 -8.75 3.74
N ALA A 80 -17.58 -8.76 2.46
CA ALA A 80 -17.92 -9.97 1.72
C ALA A 80 -16.71 -10.86 1.41
N PHE A 81 -15.49 -10.33 1.37
CA PHE A 81 -14.25 -11.11 1.36
C PHE A 81 -13.83 -11.55 2.76
N ALA A 82 -13.80 -10.62 3.72
CA ALA A 82 -13.29 -10.83 5.06
C ALA A 82 -14.07 -11.93 5.81
N ARG A 83 -15.40 -11.95 5.69
CA ARG A 83 -16.25 -12.93 6.39
C ARG A 83 -16.00 -14.39 5.96
N PRO A 84 -16.06 -14.77 4.66
CA PRO A 84 -15.75 -16.14 4.26
C PRO A 84 -14.28 -16.48 4.50
N LEU A 85 -13.35 -15.53 4.33
CA LEU A 85 -11.94 -15.77 4.62
C LEU A 85 -11.73 -16.11 6.09
N ALA A 86 -12.26 -15.32 7.03
CA ALA A 86 -12.15 -15.61 8.47
C ALA A 86 -12.67 -17.00 8.83
N ARG A 87 -13.77 -17.45 8.21
CA ARG A 87 -14.30 -18.81 8.41
C ARG A 87 -13.36 -19.89 7.86
N ILE A 88 -12.80 -19.67 6.67
CA ILE A 88 -11.82 -20.57 6.06
C ILE A 88 -10.59 -20.66 6.97
N LEU A 89 -10.02 -19.52 7.39
CA LEU A 89 -8.83 -19.52 8.25
C LEU A 89 -9.08 -20.18 9.61
N ALA A 90 -10.24 -19.94 10.22
CA ALA A 90 -10.62 -20.61 11.48
C ALA A 90 -10.76 -22.14 11.32
N GLU A 91 -11.29 -22.61 10.19
CA GLU A 91 -11.34 -24.06 9.90
C GLU A 91 -9.96 -24.63 9.57
N ALA A 92 -9.10 -23.88 8.89
CA ALA A 92 -7.71 -24.27 8.65
C ALA A 92 -6.97 -24.46 9.98
N ALA A 93 -7.09 -23.52 10.93
CA ALA A 93 -6.50 -23.64 12.25
C ALA A 93 -6.93 -24.94 12.97
N LYS A 94 -8.22 -25.29 12.92
CA LYS A 94 -8.71 -26.56 13.51
C LYS A 94 -8.19 -27.82 12.82
N VAL A 95 -7.75 -27.71 11.56
CA VAL A 95 -7.28 -28.84 10.76
C VAL A 95 -5.76 -29.04 10.93
N PHE A 96 -4.97 -27.96 10.89
CA PHE A 96 -3.51 -28.03 10.89
C PHE A 96 -2.86 -27.64 12.24
N HIS A 97 -3.59 -26.96 13.13
CA HIS A 97 -3.17 -26.68 14.50
C HIS A 97 -4.26 -27.16 15.49
N PRO A 98 -4.59 -28.46 15.50
CA PRO A 98 -5.55 -28.97 16.48
C PRO A 98 -4.98 -28.77 17.88
N GLY A 99 -5.60 -27.93 18.71
CA GLY A 99 -5.05 -27.56 20.02
C GLY A 99 -4.64 -28.75 20.92
N GLY A 100 -3.57 -28.56 21.70
CA GLY A 100 -2.92 -29.57 22.55
C GLY A 100 -1.81 -30.35 21.82
N ASP A 101 -1.44 -31.53 22.33
CA ASP A 101 -0.45 -32.45 21.73
C ASP A 101 -1.05 -33.31 20.59
N ARG A 102 -2.11 -32.85 19.93
CA ARG A 102 -2.78 -33.65 18.90
C ARG A 102 -2.01 -33.55 17.59
N GLU A 103 -1.63 -34.70 17.05
CA GLU A 103 -1.08 -34.76 15.70
C GLU A 103 -2.12 -34.39 14.64
N VAL A 104 -1.64 -33.80 13.55
CA VAL A 104 -2.46 -33.45 12.38
C VAL A 104 -2.92 -34.72 11.67
N ASP A 105 -4.23 -34.90 11.48
CA ASP A 105 -4.79 -35.98 10.65
C ASP A 105 -4.51 -35.70 9.15
N PRO A 106 -3.65 -36.49 8.48
CA PRO A 106 -3.27 -36.24 7.09
C PRO A 106 -4.45 -36.33 6.11
N ARG A 107 -5.44 -37.20 6.37
CA ARG A 107 -6.62 -37.35 5.51
C ARG A 107 -7.58 -36.16 5.67
N ARG A 108 -7.66 -35.58 6.87
CA ARG A 108 -8.44 -34.36 7.11
C ARG A 108 -7.76 -33.14 6.47
N ALA A 109 -6.44 -33.01 6.61
CA ALA A 109 -5.64 -31.98 5.95
C ALA A 109 -5.76 -32.05 4.42
N GLN A 110 -5.60 -33.24 3.83
CA GLN A 110 -5.71 -33.43 2.38
C GLN A 110 -7.13 -33.12 1.86
N ARG A 111 -8.18 -33.55 2.57
CA ARG A 111 -9.58 -33.20 2.21
C ARG A 111 -9.84 -31.70 2.30
N TYR A 112 -9.22 -31.02 3.27
CA TYR A 112 -9.34 -29.58 3.43
C TYR A 112 -8.69 -28.84 2.26
N LEU A 113 -7.44 -29.19 1.92
CA LEU A 113 -6.70 -28.66 0.76
C LEU A 113 -7.45 -28.92 -0.56
N ALA A 114 -8.08 -30.09 -0.71
CA ALA A 114 -8.84 -30.43 -1.91
C ALA A 114 -10.18 -29.66 -2.04
N ARG A 115 -10.77 -29.19 -0.92
CA ARG A 115 -12.06 -28.48 -0.89
C ARG A 115 -11.94 -26.98 -1.08
N TYR A 116 -10.86 -26.39 -0.57
CA TYR A 116 -10.60 -24.97 -0.63
C TYR A 116 -9.40 -24.80 -1.55
N VAL A 117 -9.63 -24.30 -2.76
CA VAL A 117 -8.60 -24.04 -3.78
C VAL A 117 -7.72 -22.87 -3.31
N LEU A 118 -6.91 -23.16 -2.31
CA LEU A 118 -5.61 -22.56 -2.09
C LEU A 118 -4.79 -22.96 -3.33
N GLY A 119 -4.00 -22.05 -3.90
CA GLY A 119 -3.27 -22.28 -5.15
C GLY A 119 -2.52 -23.62 -5.17
N ARG A 120 -2.21 -24.13 -6.36
CA ARG A 120 -1.51 -25.42 -6.53
C ARG A 120 -0.17 -25.47 -5.77
N ASP A 121 0.38 -24.28 -5.51
CA ASP A 121 1.62 -24.02 -4.77
C ASP A 121 1.37 -23.24 -3.47
N ALA A 122 0.13 -23.26 -2.93
CA ALA A 122 -0.18 -22.61 -1.68
C ALA A 122 0.51 -23.32 -0.53
N VAL A 123 1.72 -22.85 -0.25
CA VAL A 123 2.37 -23.01 1.03
C VAL A 123 1.45 -22.33 2.05
N LEU A 124 0.76 -23.15 2.83
CA LEU A 124 -0.05 -22.70 3.97
C LEU A 124 0.89 -22.18 5.06
N ARG A 125 1.10 -20.87 5.12
CA ARG A 125 1.84 -20.18 6.20
C ARG A 125 1.13 -18.84 6.43
N MET A 126 0.79 -18.46 7.68
CA MET A 126 0.51 -17.04 7.97
C MET A 126 1.86 -16.31 7.95
N GLY A 127 1.83 -14.99 7.84
CA GLY A 127 2.72 -14.20 8.68
C GLY A 127 2.68 -14.72 10.13
N ASP A 128 3.84 -15.14 10.62
CA ASP A 128 4.20 -15.66 11.95
C ASP A 128 3.33 -16.75 12.65
N GLU A 129 2.01 -16.91 12.42
CA GLU A 129 1.13 -17.77 13.26
C GLU A 129 0.02 -18.62 12.55
N GLY A 130 0.13 -19.12 11.28
CA GLY A 130 -0.86 -20.09 10.71
C GLY A 130 -1.15 -20.23 9.18
N PHE A 131 -1.98 -19.40 8.51
CA PHE A 131 -2.47 -19.46 7.12
C PHE A 131 -2.61 -18.09 6.38
N GLU A 132 -1.91 -17.86 5.26
CA GLU A 132 -2.12 -16.69 4.37
C GLU A 132 -3.22 -16.95 3.31
N PRO A 133 -4.02 -15.93 2.93
CA PRO A 133 -4.87 -16.02 1.75
C PRO A 133 -4.03 -16.07 0.47
N ARG A 134 -4.65 -16.55 -0.61
CA ARG A 134 -4.08 -16.42 -1.96
C ARG A 134 -3.76 -14.96 -2.29
N PRO A 135 -2.64 -14.64 -2.95
CA PRO A 135 -2.28 -13.26 -3.32
C PRO A 135 -3.40 -12.53 -4.07
N GLU A 136 -4.11 -13.24 -4.96
CA GLU A 136 -5.25 -12.70 -5.71
C GLU A 136 -6.40 -12.21 -4.81
N ILE A 137 -6.66 -12.92 -3.71
CA ILE A 137 -7.69 -12.56 -2.74
C ILE A 137 -7.19 -11.42 -1.86
N ALA A 138 -5.94 -11.47 -1.41
CA ALA A 138 -5.32 -10.42 -0.61
C ALA A 138 -5.30 -9.07 -1.37
N THR A 139 -4.94 -9.09 -2.65
CA THR A 139 -4.98 -7.91 -3.51
C THR A 139 -6.40 -7.36 -3.67
N ALA A 140 -7.39 -8.23 -3.93
CA ALA A 140 -8.77 -7.79 -4.05
C ALA A 140 -9.32 -7.18 -2.74
N MET A 141 -8.95 -7.76 -1.60
CA MET A 141 -9.29 -7.22 -0.27
C MET A 141 -8.62 -5.87 -0.02
N THR A 142 -7.33 -5.77 -0.31
CA THR A 142 -6.56 -4.53 -0.17
C THR A 142 -7.15 -3.41 -1.02
N LEU A 143 -7.54 -3.71 -2.27
CA LEU A 143 -8.25 -2.75 -3.11
C LEU A 143 -9.58 -2.30 -2.52
N ALA A 144 -10.39 -3.25 -2.04
CA ALA A 144 -11.70 -2.97 -1.47
C ALA A 144 -11.59 -2.09 -0.22
N ALA A 145 -10.66 -2.40 0.68
CA ALA A 145 -10.37 -1.62 1.89
C ALA A 145 -9.86 -0.21 1.55
N CYS A 146 -8.93 -0.10 0.59
CA CYS A 146 -8.42 1.19 0.14
C CYS A 146 -9.56 2.07 -0.42
N ARG A 147 -10.40 1.52 -1.31
CA ARG A 147 -11.56 2.25 -1.87
C ARG A 147 -12.60 2.62 -0.81
N ALA A 148 -12.69 1.84 0.26
CA ALA A 148 -13.53 2.12 1.42
C ALA A 148 -12.94 3.20 2.35
N ARG A 149 -11.70 3.66 2.11
CA ARG A 149 -10.91 4.53 3.01
C ARG A 149 -10.69 3.90 4.39
N ALA A 150 -10.60 2.57 4.43
CA ALA A 150 -10.30 1.81 5.63
C ALA A 150 -8.81 1.45 5.63
N VAL A 151 -7.97 2.42 6.03
CA VAL A 151 -6.51 2.30 5.85
C VAL A 151 -5.92 1.17 6.69
N ASP A 152 -6.33 1.03 7.94
CA ASP A 152 -5.84 -0.06 8.81
C ASP A 152 -6.23 -1.44 8.25
N GLU A 153 -7.43 -1.57 7.68
CA GLU A 153 -7.89 -2.80 7.04
C GLU A 153 -7.08 -3.11 5.77
N ALA A 154 -6.72 -2.08 5.01
CA ALA A 154 -5.87 -2.20 3.83
C ALA A 154 -4.44 -2.60 4.22
N LEU A 155 -3.85 -1.93 5.22
CA LEU A 155 -2.53 -2.24 5.76
C LEU A 155 -2.46 -3.66 6.32
N GLY A 156 -3.48 -4.10 7.07
CA GLY A 156 -3.57 -5.48 7.57
C GLY A 156 -3.63 -6.52 6.45
N ALA A 157 -4.40 -6.26 5.39
CA ALA A 157 -4.48 -7.14 4.23
C ALA A 157 -3.18 -7.19 3.40
N SER A 158 -2.39 -6.11 3.41
CA SER A 158 -1.16 -6.00 2.60
C SER A 158 0.13 -6.35 3.34
N ARG A 159 0.19 -6.21 4.68
CA ARG A 159 1.40 -6.51 5.50
C ARG A 159 1.47 -7.98 5.92
N GLY A 160 0.36 -8.70 5.98
CA GLY A 160 0.28 -10.07 6.50
C GLY A 160 0.83 -11.17 5.60
N LEU A 161 1.58 -10.83 4.54
CA LEU A 161 2.02 -11.78 3.52
C LEU A 161 3.55 -11.92 3.48
N SER A 162 4.04 -13.13 3.70
CA SER A 162 5.44 -13.50 3.64
C SER A 162 5.79 -14.08 2.26
N GLY A 163 6.90 -13.65 1.64
CA GLY A 163 7.37 -14.18 0.34
C GLY A 163 7.49 -13.15 -0.79
N GLY A 164 8.37 -13.42 -1.75
CA GLY A 164 8.73 -12.50 -2.84
C GLY A 164 7.56 -12.14 -3.77
N ASP A 165 6.61 -13.07 -3.96
CA ASP A 165 5.42 -12.87 -4.80
C ASP A 165 4.46 -11.80 -4.24
N ASN A 166 4.64 -11.42 -2.98
CA ASN A 166 3.83 -10.42 -2.29
C ASN A 166 4.51 -9.04 -2.21
N ALA A 167 5.67 -8.86 -2.87
CA ALA A 167 6.37 -7.58 -2.96
C ALA A 167 5.48 -6.43 -3.49
N PRO A 168 4.59 -6.63 -4.49
CA PRO A 168 3.67 -5.57 -4.92
C PRO A 168 2.70 -5.10 -3.83
N LEU A 169 2.20 -6.01 -3.00
CA LEU A 169 1.29 -5.66 -1.89
C LEU A 169 2.02 -4.94 -0.76
N ARG A 170 3.25 -5.35 -0.45
CA ARG A 170 4.09 -4.62 0.52
C ARG A 170 4.46 -3.23 0.00
N ALA A 171 4.74 -3.08 -1.30
CA ALA A 171 4.99 -1.78 -1.90
C ALA A 171 3.75 -0.90 -1.87
N PHE A 172 2.57 -1.48 -2.10
CA PHE A 172 1.31 -0.77 -1.92
C PHE A 172 1.07 -0.34 -0.46
N ALA A 173 1.39 -1.19 0.52
CA ALA A 173 1.32 -0.84 1.93
C ALA A 173 2.22 0.36 2.26
N ALA A 174 3.44 0.39 1.71
CA ALA A 174 4.34 1.52 1.85
C ALA A 174 3.75 2.81 1.23
N LEU A 175 3.11 2.74 0.05
CA LEU A 175 2.41 3.89 -0.54
C LEU A 175 1.26 4.40 0.35
N LEU A 176 0.46 3.50 0.92
CA LEU A 176 -0.59 3.88 1.87
C LEU A 176 -0.02 4.56 3.12
N LEU A 177 1.06 4.02 3.68
CA LEU A 177 1.73 4.63 4.83
C LEU A 177 2.26 6.02 4.51
N LEU A 178 2.83 6.22 3.32
CA LEU A 178 3.28 7.53 2.89
C LEU A 178 2.09 8.51 2.72
N ASP A 179 0.97 8.06 2.17
CA ASP A 179 -0.25 8.90 1.99
C ASP A 179 -0.81 9.37 3.34
N GLU A 180 -0.67 8.55 4.38
CA GLU A 180 -1.00 8.88 5.77
C GLU A 180 0.11 9.64 6.52
N GLY A 181 1.22 10.00 5.87
CA GLY A 181 2.35 10.70 6.49
C GLY A 181 3.22 9.83 7.40
N ARG A 182 3.07 8.50 7.39
CA ARG A 182 3.82 7.52 8.19
C ARG A 182 5.08 7.06 7.45
N ALA A 183 5.96 8.02 7.14
CA ALA A 183 7.13 7.77 6.30
C ALA A 183 8.15 6.79 6.91
N ASP A 184 8.29 6.76 8.24
CA ASP A 184 9.22 5.85 8.91
C ASP A 184 8.80 4.39 8.74
N GLU A 185 7.52 4.08 8.95
CA GLU A 185 6.98 2.73 8.72
C GLU A 185 7.04 2.33 7.25
N ALA A 186 6.88 3.28 6.32
CA ALA A 186 7.04 2.99 4.90
C ALA A 186 8.49 2.60 4.55
N ARG A 187 9.49 3.20 5.22
CA ARG A 187 10.91 2.85 5.03
C ARG A 187 11.22 1.45 5.53
N GLU A 188 10.61 1.01 6.62
CA GLU A 188 10.80 -0.35 7.15
C GLU A 188 10.41 -1.44 6.14
N LEU A 189 9.48 -1.15 5.23
CA LEU A 189 9.04 -2.10 4.20
C LEU A 189 9.99 -2.16 2.99
N LEU A 190 10.86 -1.16 2.78
CA LEU A 190 11.72 -1.04 1.58
C LEU A 190 12.67 -2.23 1.32
N PRO A 191 13.36 -2.81 2.32
CA PRO A 191 14.28 -3.93 2.11
C PRO A 191 13.62 -5.13 1.43
N ASP A 192 12.30 -5.26 1.59
CA ASP A 192 11.51 -6.39 1.12
C ASP A 192 10.87 -6.20 -0.26
N LEU A 193 10.97 -5.01 -0.87
CA LEU A 193 10.19 -4.67 -2.07
C LEU A 193 10.81 -5.13 -3.40
N GLY A 194 12.08 -5.56 -3.41
CA GLY A 194 12.82 -5.89 -4.63
C GLY A 194 13.02 -4.70 -5.58
N GLU A 195 13.90 -4.81 -6.57
CA GLU A 195 14.30 -3.67 -7.42
C GLU A 195 13.40 -3.43 -8.65
N GLU A 196 12.60 -4.42 -9.04
CA GLU A 196 11.99 -4.46 -10.39
C GLU A 196 10.49 -4.09 -10.48
N SER A 197 9.83 -3.74 -9.38
CA SER A 197 8.40 -3.36 -9.40
C SER A 197 8.18 -1.85 -9.64
N PHE A 198 7.16 -1.50 -10.43
CA PHE A 198 6.67 -0.12 -10.58
C PHE A 198 6.37 0.51 -9.22
N LEU A 199 5.64 -0.19 -8.35
CA LEU A 199 5.27 0.30 -7.02
C LEU A 199 6.49 0.48 -6.12
N ALA A 200 7.43 -0.47 -6.13
CA ALA A 200 8.66 -0.35 -5.34
C ALA A 200 9.49 0.88 -5.74
N ASN A 201 9.65 1.12 -7.04
CA ASN A 201 10.37 2.29 -7.55
C ASN A 201 9.61 3.60 -7.32
N TRP A 202 8.28 3.56 -7.29
CA TRP A 202 7.46 4.71 -6.91
C TRP A 202 7.66 5.07 -5.43
N VAL A 203 7.60 4.08 -4.53
CA VAL A 203 7.85 4.28 -3.09
C VAL A 203 9.25 4.87 -2.85
N ARG A 204 10.28 4.32 -3.50
CA ARG A 204 11.65 4.85 -3.43
C ARG A 204 11.73 6.30 -3.87
N ALA A 205 11.06 6.65 -4.96
CA ALA A 205 11.05 8.00 -5.48
C ALA A 205 10.40 9.00 -4.51
N GLU A 206 9.25 8.64 -3.93
CA GLU A 206 8.55 9.49 -2.95
C GLU A 206 9.33 9.63 -1.63
N LEU A 207 10.13 8.64 -1.26
CA LEU A 207 11.02 8.70 -0.09
C LEU A 207 12.37 9.38 -0.37
N ALA A 208 12.77 9.56 -1.63
CA ALA A 208 14.05 10.15 -1.98
C ALA A 208 14.09 11.65 -1.65
N THR A 209 15.12 12.08 -0.95
CA THR A 209 15.37 13.50 -0.63
C THR A 209 16.11 14.24 -1.75
N ASP A 210 16.97 13.52 -2.48
CA ASP A 210 17.70 14.05 -3.62
C ASP A 210 16.80 14.14 -4.88
N PRO A 211 16.67 15.33 -5.51
CA PRO A 211 15.87 15.50 -6.72
C PRO A 211 16.29 14.61 -7.89
N GLU A 212 17.59 14.33 -8.06
CA GLU A 212 18.08 13.50 -9.17
C GLU A 212 17.74 12.02 -8.96
N ALA A 213 17.98 11.50 -7.75
CA ALA A 213 17.58 10.15 -7.36
C ALA A 213 16.06 9.93 -7.44
N ARG A 214 15.26 10.93 -7.03
CA ARG A 214 13.80 10.93 -7.20
C ARG A 214 13.43 10.80 -8.68
N LEU A 215 14.06 11.60 -9.54
CA LEU A 215 13.81 11.59 -10.98
C LEU A 215 14.16 10.24 -11.62
N ALA A 216 15.32 9.69 -11.27
CA ALA A 216 15.79 8.40 -11.75
C ALA A 216 14.81 7.27 -11.37
N SER A 217 14.34 7.27 -10.11
CA SER A 217 13.38 6.27 -9.61
C SER A 217 12.02 6.37 -10.31
N HIS A 218 11.49 7.57 -10.54
CA HIS A 218 10.26 7.75 -11.33
C HIS A 218 10.41 7.28 -12.79
N ARG A 219 11.58 7.50 -13.40
CA ARG A 219 11.86 7.00 -14.76
C ARG A 219 11.87 5.46 -14.80
N LEU A 220 12.43 4.81 -13.78
CA LEU A 220 12.40 3.35 -13.66
C LEU A 220 10.97 2.84 -13.46
N ALA A 221 10.21 3.44 -12.54
CA ALA A 221 8.79 3.10 -12.35
C ALA A 221 8.03 3.17 -13.69
N GLY A 222 8.20 4.25 -14.45
CA GLY A 222 7.54 4.43 -15.74
C GLY A 222 7.83 3.38 -16.83
N LYS A 223 8.84 2.51 -16.67
CA LYS A 223 9.12 1.40 -17.59
C LYS A 223 8.27 0.15 -17.34
N HIS A 224 7.70 0.01 -16.14
CA HIS A 224 7.01 -1.19 -15.68
C HIS A 224 5.50 -0.98 -15.50
N LEU A 225 4.90 -0.11 -16.32
CA LEU A 225 3.46 0.16 -16.28
C LEU A 225 2.65 -1.04 -16.76
N VAL A 226 1.56 -1.35 -16.04
CA VAL A 226 0.75 -2.55 -16.31
C VAL A 226 -0.72 -2.23 -16.61
N THR A 227 -1.28 -1.15 -16.07
CA THR A 227 -2.73 -0.84 -16.20
C THR A 227 -3.04 0.60 -16.64
N PRO A 228 -4.19 0.86 -17.29
CA PRO A 228 -4.60 2.23 -17.70
C PRO A 228 -4.71 3.22 -16.53
N ASP A 229 -5.08 2.74 -15.35
CA ASP A 229 -5.16 3.56 -14.14
C ASP A 229 -3.75 3.99 -13.68
N GLN A 230 -2.77 3.09 -13.74
CA GLN A 230 -1.36 3.41 -13.49
C GLN A 230 -0.77 4.33 -14.56
N GLU A 231 -1.15 4.16 -15.83
CA GLU A 231 -0.75 5.09 -16.90
C GLU A 231 -1.27 6.51 -16.66
N THR A 232 -2.54 6.62 -16.24
CA THR A 232 -3.14 7.90 -15.88
C THR A 232 -2.40 8.52 -14.70
N ALA A 233 -2.05 7.70 -13.71
CA ALA A 233 -1.28 8.13 -12.57
C ALA A 233 0.10 8.68 -12.96
N LEU A 234 0.81 7.94 -13.82
CA LEU A 234 2.13 8.34 -14.30
C LEU A 234 2.06 9.59 -15.18
N LYS A 235 1.02 9.77 -16.00
CA LYS A 235 0.82 11.00 -16.78
C LYS A 235 0.67 12.22 -15.87
N ALA A 236 -0.16 12.12 -14.83
CA ALA A 236 -0.33 13.19 -13.85
C ALA A 236 1.00 13.53 -13.13
N GLN A 237 1.77 12.51 -12.77
CA GLN A 237 3.06 12.69 -12.11
C GLN A 237 4.14 13.26 -13.05
N LYS A 238 4.23 12.78 -14.29
CA LYS A 238 5.16 13.32 -15.30
C LYS A 238 4.88 14.80 -15.59
N ALA A 239 3.61 15.19 -15.65
CA ALA A 239 3.22 16.59 -15.79
C ALA A 239 3.70 17.43 -14.59
N ARG A 240 3.52 16.92 -13.36
CA ARG A 240 4.02 17.58 -12.13
C ARG A 240 5.54 17.78 -12.14
N LEU A 241 6.28 16.77 -12.60
CA LEU A 241 7.74 16.77 -12.57
C LEU A 241 8.39 17.42 -13.81
N GLY A 242 7.59 17.98 -14.73
CA GLY A 242 8.11 18.56 -15.98
C GLY A 242 8.77 17.54 -16.92
N LEU A 243 8.43 16.25 -16.78
CA LEU A 243 8.99 15.13 -17.53
C LEU A 243 8.26 14.86 -18.86
N GLY A 244 7.26 15.66 -19.20
CA GLY A 244 6.47 15.53 -20.42
C GLY A 244 7.05 16.33 -21.58
N ARG A 245 8.15 15.86 -22.16
CA ARG A 245 8.58 16.17 -23.53
C ARG A 245 9.17 14.93 -24.17
#